data_AF-A0A7X5YNN8-F1
#
_entry.id   AF-A0A7X5YNN8-F1
#
_cell.length_a   1.000
_cell.length_b   1.000
_cell.length_c   1.000
_cell.angle_alpha   90.00
_cell.angle_beta   90.00
_cell.angle_gamma   90.00
#
_symmetry.space_group_name_H-M   'P 1'
#
loop_
_entity.id
_entity.type
_entity.pdbx_description
1 polymer ?
#
loop_
_entity_poly.entity_id
_entity_poly.type
_entity_poly.pdbx_seq_one_letter_code
_entity_poly.pdbx_strand_id
1 'polypeptide(L)'
;MYSTLEGAKARAKDLKRLFDDSSFHVPLNKCQAAVAIAGGFQDWHDLQINLLAGNRSVDPDAYRRRLKAALPPACHGPLVEAWNPDPDAEEPPGEGIPPNFFRDAWPYVMAAEVLHRTRTDLIRPGSGTGQKLRQAMVSGVLLNIHGGLQSIPTLDPETLALDYPGDLVSVFRDEAEHPRFALELAVLTEAGVIAVVDDRNRGPLVRILAPAGLPDEIARRAVLDVEYAAQVNASESDDYTDRRLTRAIHEALIALGVDDTVRVAEAIRDQHAPEYVTPSGAMLALLGDFARNGQVRALAHGYQLFSAIHRLNATFVAAQTPAMISRYMADHHGISDRTWTRWLKRNPDWTVQMRDALGDPRRFEGFVSATAAALEEDETRAA
;
A
#
# COMPACT_ATOMS: atom_id res chain seq x y z
N MET A 1 -29.90 -1.62 16.74
CA MET A 1 -29.80 -2.37 18.00
C MET A 1 -30.49 -3.71 17.86
N TYR A 2 -30.06 -4.75 18.57
CA TYR A 2 -30.70 -6.06 18.53
C TYR A 2 -31.55 -6.29 19.78
N SER A 3 -32.74 -6.86 19.60
CA SER A 3 -33.65 -7.28 20.68
C SER A 3 -33.71 -8.80 20.84
N THR A 4 -33.00 -9.54 19.98
CA THR A 4 -32.99 -11.00 19.95
C THR A 4 -31.56 -11.52 19.83
N LEU A 5 -31.33 -12.75 20.29
CA LEU A 5 -30.02 -13.40 20.19
C LEU A 5 -29.61 -13.59 18.72
N GLU A 6 -30.57 -13.89 17.85
CA GLU A 6 -30.32 -13.97 16.40
C GLU A 6 -29.95 -12.61 15.81
N GLY A 7 -30.56 -11.51 16.28
CA GLY A 7 -30.14 -10.16 15.93
C GLY A 7 -28.71 -9.85 16.38
N ALA A 8 -28.32 -10.27 17.58
CA ALA A 8 -26.95 -10.10 18.09
C ALA A 8 -25.94 -10.89 17.23
N LYS A 9 -26.28 -12.13 16.88
CA LYS A 9 -25.45 -12.98 16.00
C LYS A 9 -25.32 -12.37 14.60
N ALA A 10 -26.40 -11.84 14.04
CA ALA A 10 -26.38 -11.15 12.75
C ALA A 10 -25.42 -9.95 12.80
N ARG A 11 -25.47 -9.14 13.86
CA ARG A 11 -24.54 -8.00 14.03
C ARG A 11 -23.09 -8.44 14.17
N ALA A 12 -22.81 -9.52 14.89
CA ALA A 12 -21.45 -10.05 14.98
C ALA A 12 -20.94 -10.58 13.63
N LYS A 13 -21.82 -11.17 12.81
CA LYS A 13 -21.49 -11.58 11.43
C LYS A 13 -21.27 -10.38 10.51
N ASP A 14 -22.10 -9.33 10.61
CA ASP A 14 -21.91 -8.10 9.85
C ASP A 14 -20.55 -7.46 10.18
N LEU A 15 -20.20 -7.41 11.47
CA LEU A 15 -18.91 -6.91 11.93
C LEU A 15 -17.74 -7.77 11.45
N LYS A 16 -17.89 -9.10 11.46
CA LYS A 16 -16.90 -10.02 10.88
C LYS A 16 -16.70 -9.77 9.39
N ARG A 17 -17.81 -9.64 8.64
CA ARG A 17 -17.78 -9.35 7.21
C ARG A 17 -17.08 -8.02 6.93
N LEU A 18 -17.38 -6.96 7.71
CA LEU A 18 -16.67 -5.68 7.58
C LEU A 18 -15.15 -5.85 7.68
N PHE A 19 -14.67 -6.62 8.66
CA PHE A 19 -13.24 -6.88 8.82
C PHE A 19 -12.68 -7.75 7.70
N ASP A 20 -13.40 -8.77 7.26
CA ASP A 20 -12.99 -9.57 6.10
C ASP A 20 -12.87 -8.72 4.84
N ASP A 21 -13.84 -7.84 4.59
CA ASP A 21 -13.85 -6.91 3.46
C ASP A 21 -12.70 -5.90 3.54
N SER A 22 -12.16 -5.66 4.74
CA SER A 22 -11.01 -4.79 5.00
C SER A 22 -9.68 -5.54 4.98
N SER A 23 -9.69 -6.86 4.82
CA SER A 23 -8.55 -7.76 4.98
C SER A 23 -7.97 -7.81 6.41
N PHE A 24 -8.84 -7.84 7.41
CA PHE A 24 -8.49 -7.92 8.83
C PHE A 24 -8.85 -9.28 9.41
N HIS A 25 -7.92 -9.90 10.14
CA HIS A 25 -8.13 -11.18 10.78
C HIS A 25 -8.74 -10.98 12.18
N VAL A 26 -10.05 -10.76 12.24
CA VAL A 26 -10.80 -10.74 13.50
C VAL A 26 -11.67 -11.99 13.62
N PRO A 27 -11.37 -12.93 14.53
CA PRO A 27 -12.20 -14.10 14.76
C PRO A 27 -13.66 -13.76 15.11
N LEU A 28 -14.62 -14.60 14.68
CA LEU A 28 -16.05 -14.37 14.90
C LEU A 28 -16.41 -14.29 16.40
N ASN A 29 -15.77 -15.09 17.25
CA ASN A 29 -15.98 -15.04 18.70
C ASN A 29 -15.54 -13.70 19.30
N LYS A 30 -14.49 -13.06 18.78
CA LYS A 30 -14.10 -11.70 19.19
C LYS A 30 -15.13 -10.67 18.73
N CYS A 31 -15.67 -10.80 17.51
CA CYS A 31 -16.77 -9.96 17.05
C CYS A 31 -18.03 -10.10 17.93
N GLN A 32 -18.37 -11.33 18.34
CA GLN A 32 -19.48 -11.61 19.26
C GLN A 32 -19.27 -10.95 20.63
N ALA A 33 -18.08 -11.10 21.21
CA ALA A 33 -17.73 -10.47 22.48
C ALA A 33 -17.83 -8.94 22.40
N ALA A 34 -17.28 -8.33 21.35
CA ALA A 34 -17.33 -6.89 21.14
C ALA A 34 -18.77 -6.37 20.99
N VAL A 35 -19.62 -7.09 20.25
CA VAL A 35 -21.05 -6.77 20.11
C VAL A 35 -21.76 -6.86 21.46
N ALA A 36 -21.49 -7.89 22.27
CA ALA A 36 -22.08 -8.02 23.60
C ALA A 36 -21.70 -6.85 24.53
N ILE A 37 -20.40 -6.51 24.58
CA ILE A 37 -19.89 -5.37 25.36
C ILE A 37 -20.53 -4.06 24.88
N ALA A 38 -20.65 -3.88 23.56
CA ALA A 38 -21.32 -2.72 22.98
C ALA A 38 -22.78 -2.60 23.41
N GLY A 39 -23.49 -3.74 23.48
CA GLY A 39 -24.85 -3.86 24.01
C GLY A 39 -24.98 -3.63 25.52
N GLY A 40 -23.88 -3.44 26.25
CA GLY A 40 -23.87 -3.23 27.70
C GLY A 40 -23.92 -4.52 28.53
N PHE A 41 -23.51 -5.64 27.94
CA PHE A 41 -23.30 -6.91 28.63
C PHE A 41 -21.82 -7.07 28.99
N GLN A 42 -21.50 -7.94 29.95
CA GLN A 42 -20.11 -8.23 30.30
C GLN A 42 -19.41 -9.03 29.22
N ASP A 43 -20.09 -10.04 28.68
CA ASP A 43 -19.60 -10.90 27.62
C ASP A 43 -20.77 -11.52 26.83
N TRP A 44 -20.45 -12.40 25.89
CA TRP A 44 -21.45 -13.08 25.05
C TRP A 44 -22.37 -14.01 25.84
N HIS A 45 -21.88 -14.63 26.93
CA HIS A 45 -22.67 -15.54 27.76
C HIS A 45 -23.69 -14.75 28.62
N ASP A 46 -23.26 -13.63 29.20
CA ASP A 46 -24.12 -12.68 29.89
C ASP A 46 -25.25 -12.17 28.96
N LEU A 47 -24.91 -11.84 27.72
CA LEU A 47 -25.91 -11.51 26.70
C LEU A 47 -26.91 -12.66 26.48
N GLN A 48 -26.43 -13.91 26.32
CA GLN A 48 -27.31 -15.05 26.10
C GLN A 48 -28.32 -15.28 27.23
N ILE A 49 -27.92 -15.05 28.47
CA ILE A 49 -28.77 -15.24 29.65
C ILE A 49 -29.71 -14.05 29.85
N ASN A 50 -29.21 -12.83 29.73
CA ASN A 50 -29.89 -11.63 30.24
C ASN A 50 -30.58 -10.78 29.18
N LEU A 51 -30.48 -11.12 27.89
CA LEU A 51 -31.06 -10.31 26.80
C LEU A 51 -32.59 -10.14 26.91
N LEU A 52 -33.31 -11.16 27.37
CA LEU A 52 -34.78 -11.11 27.52
C LEU A 52 -35.23 -10.50 28.86
N ALA A 53 -34.32 -10.35 29.83
CA ALA A 53 -34.63 -9.90 31.18
C ALA A 53 -34.69 -8.38 31.32
N GLY A 54 -34.28 -7.61 30.31
CA GLY A 54 -34.28 -6.16 30.36
C GLY A 54 -34.62 -5.52 29.02
N ASN A 55 -35.67 -4.70 29.00
CA ASN A 55 -35.94 -3.78 27.89
C ASN A 55 -34.92 -2.62 27.98
N ARG A 56 -33.67 -2.89 27.61
CA ARG A 56 -32.58 -1.91 27.63
C ARG A 56 -32.51 -1.24 26.28
N SER A 57 -33.12 -0.07 26.17
CA SER A 57 -32.78 0.86 25.10
C SER A 57 -31.35 1.34 25.35
N VAL A 58 -30.41 0.93 24.49
CA VAL A 58 -29.06 1.49 24.49
C VAL A 58 -29.06 2.66 23.51
N ASP A 59 -28.46 3.77 23.91
CA ASP A 59 -28.23 4.89 23.02
C ASP A 59 -27.29 4.47 21.87
N PRO A 60 -27.62 4.71 20.59
CA PRO A 60 -26.77 4.35 19.45
C PRO A 60 -25.33 4.86 19.57
N ASP A 61 -25.12 6.07 20.09
CA ASP A 61 -23.78 6.64 20.24
C ASP A 61 -23.01 6.02 21.40
N ALA A 62 -23.68 5.70 22.50
CA ALA A 62 -23.11 4.86 23.56
C ALA A 62 -22.71 3.47 23.05
N TYR A 63 -23.54 2.83 22.21
CA TYR A 63 -23.21 1.54 21.59
C TYR A 63 -21.97 1.64 20.70
N ARG A 64 -21.91 2.63 19.81
CA ARG A 64 -20.76 2.89 18.92
C ARG A 64 -19.46 3.08 19.72
N ARG A 65 -19.49 3.93 20.75
CA ARG A 65 -18.32 4.17 21.62
C ARG A 65 -17.84 2.90 22.32
N ARG A 66 -18.75 2.11 22.88
CA ARG A 66 -18.41 0.84 23.55
C ARG A 66 -17.90 -0.21 22.57
N LEU A 67 -18.49 -0.30 21.37
CA LEU A 67 -18.05 -1.22 20.33
C LEU A 67 -16.61 -0.93 19.92
N LYS A 68 -16.32 0.35 19.65
CA LYS A 68 -14.97 0.81 19.33
C LYS A 68 -14.00 0.47 20.47
N ALA A 69 -14.34 0.81 21.72
CA ALA A 69 -13.51 0.50 22.88
C ALA A 69 -13.29 -1.00 23.15
N ALA A 70 -14.19 -1.87 22.69
CA ALA A 70 -14.11 -3.32 22.86
C ALA A 70 -13.24 -4.02 21.80
N LEU A 71 -12.73 -3.28 20.82
CA LEU A 71 -11.95 -3.82 19.70
C LEU A 71 -10.52 -3.26 19.71
N PRO A 72 -9.58 -3.95 19.04
CA PRO A 72 -8.23 -3.42 18.87
C PRO A 72 -8.25 -2.09 18.12
N PRO A 73 -7.33 -1.15 18.42
CA PRO A 73 -7.29 0.16 17.78
C PRO A 73 -7.26 0.11 16.25
N ALA A 74 -6.61 -0.90 15.67
CA ALA A 74 -6.53 -1.05 14.23
C ALA A 74 -7.91 -1.23 13.56
N CYS A 75 -8.87 -1.82 14.27
CA CYS A 75 -10.23 -2.04 13.76
C CYS A 75 -11.08 -0.78 13.70
N HIS A 76 -10.65 0.32 14.32
CA HIS A 76 -11.49 1.49 14.47
C HIS A 76 -11.76 2.22 13.16
N GLY A 77 -10.77 2.30 12.26
CA GLY A 77 -10.91 2.95 10.96
C GLY A 77 -12.03 2.34 10.11
N PRO A 78 -11.99 1.02 9.83
CA PRO A 78 -13.08 0.31 9.15
C PRO A 78 -14.45 0.51 9.81
N LEU A 79 -14.49 0.57 11.15
CA LEU A 79 -15.72 0.77 11.92
C LEU A 79 -16.34 2.15 11.74
N VAL A 80 -15.52 3.20 11.79
CA VAL A 80 -15.96 4.58 11.60
C VAL A 80 -16.49 4.77 10.18
N GLU A 81 -15.79 4.21 9.19
CA GLU A 81 -16.20 4.26 7.79
C GLU A 81 -17.52 3.52 7.55
N ALA A 82 -17.69 2.33 8.13
CA ALA A 82 -18.95 1.59 8.03
C ALA A 82 -20.15 2.33 8.66
N TRP A 83 -19.93 3.27 9.57
CA TRP A 83 -20.99 4.10 10.13
C TRP A 83 -21.35 5.30 9.26
N ASN A 84 -20.41 5.77 8.43
CA ASN A 84 -20.55 6.90 7.54
C ASN A 84 -20.03 6.51 6.14
N PRO A 85 -20.69 5.56 5.47
CA PRO A 85 -20.19 5.05 4.20
C PRO A 85 -20.18 6.16 3.15
N ASP A 86 -19.07 6.28 2.41
CA ASP A 86 -18.99 7.15 1.25
C ASP A 86 -19.99 6.67 0.16
N PRO A 87 -20.98 7.50 -0.22
CA PRO A 87 -21.93 7.15 -1.28
C PRO A 87 -21.27 7.00 -2.65
N ASP A 88 -20.09 7.58 -2.84
CA ASP A 88 -19.33 7.58 -4.10
C ASP A 88 -18.18 6.56 -4.08
N ALA A 89 -18.16 5.64 -3.11
CA ALA A 89 -17.15 4.60 -3.01
C ALA A 89 -17.04 3.79 -4.31
N GLU A 90 -15.81 3.68 -4.82
CA GLU A 90 -15.51 2.94 -6.05
C GLU A 90 -15.91 1.46 -5.95
N GLU A 91 -16.13 0.85 -7.12
CA GLU A 91 -16.39 -0.59 -7.19
C GLU A 91 -15.22 -1.40 -6.59
N PRO A 92 -15.51 -2.56 -5.96
CA PRO A 92 -14.49 -3.36 -5.31
C PRO A 92 -13.38 -3.75 -6.30
N PRO A 93 -12.13 -3.83 -5.82
CA PRO A 93 -10.95 -3.97 -6.66
C PRO A 93 -10.83 -5.38 -7.27
N GLY A 94 -11.49 -5.65 -8.39
CA GLY A 94 -11.30 -6.89 -9.16
C GLY A 94 -11.58 -8.20 -8.39
N GLU A 95 -11.35 -9.33 -9.04
CA GLU A 95 -11.64 -10.64 -8.44
C GLU A 95 -10.57 -11.05 -7.41
N GLY A 96 -11.01 -11.44 -6.21
CA GLY A 96 -10.13 -11.99 -5.17
C GLY A 96 -9.45 -10.97 -4.24
N ILE A 97 -9.72 -9.67 -4.38
CA ILE A 97 -9.25 -8.63 -3.46
C ILE A 97 -10.42 -8.17 -2.57
N PRO A 98 -10.25 -8.10 -1.24
CA PRO A 98 -11.26 -7.56 -0.36
C PRO A 98 -11.65 -6.11 -0.75
N PRO A 99 -12.95 -5.75 -0.74
CA PRO A 99 -13.45 -4.44 -1.17
C PRO A 99 -12.68 -3.24 -0.62
N ASN A 100 -12.31 -3.28 0.65
CA ASN A 100 -11.70 -2.18 1.37
C ASN A 100 -10.19 -2.38 1.62
N PHE A 101 -9.58 -3.40 1.02
CA PHE A 101 -8.16 -3.72 1.25
C PHE A 101 -7.24 -2.51 1.05
N PHE A 102 -7.40 -1.79 -0.07
CA PHE A 102 -6.56 -0.64 -0.42
C PHE A 102 -6.75 0.55 0.52
N ARG A 103 -7.95 0.67 1.11
CA ARG A 103 -8.27 1.71 2.08
C ARG A 103 -7.70 1.38 3.46
N ASP A 104 -7.89 0.15 3.92
CA ASP A 104 -7.75 -0.18 5.34
C ASP A 104 -6.44 -0.92 5.68
N ALA A 105 -5.99 -1.85 4.83
CA ALA A 105 -4.83 -2.70 5.12
C ALA A 105 -3.58 -2.31 4.31
N TRP A 106 -3.74 -1.93 3.04
CA TRP A 106 -2.63 -1.58 2.14
C TRP A 106 -1.73 -0.45 2.66
N PRO A 107 -2.25 0.66 3.24
CA PRO A 107 -1.38 1.71 3.78
C PRO A 107 -0.43 1.16 4.85
N TYR A 108 -0.90 0.23 5.67
CA TYR A 108 -0.08 -0.43 6.67
C TYR A 108 0.95 -1.38 6.04
N VAL A 109 0.58 -2.15 5.01
CA VAL A 109 1.53 -3.01 4.26
C VAL A 109 2.71 -2.18 3.74
N MET A 110 2.43 -1.03 3.12
CA MET A 110 3.45 -0.12 2.61
C MET A 110 4.33 0.45 3.73
N ALA A 111 3.72 0.89 4.83
CA ALA A 111 4.46 1.39 5.99
C ALA A 111 5.38 0.31 6.59
N ALA A 112 4.88 -0.92 6.72
CA ALA A 112 5.65 -2.06 7.22
C ALA A 112 6.86 -2.35 6.33
N GLU A 113 6.70 -2.32 5.00
CA GLU A 113 7.81 -2.52 4.06
C GLU A 113 8.92 -1.50 4.25
N VAL A 114 8.55 -0.23 4.27
CA VAL A 114 9.50 0.87 4.44
C VAL A 114 10.24 0.73 5.76
N LEU A 115 9.52 0.44 6.85
CA LEU A 115 10.10 0.30 8.17
C LEU A 115 11.04 -0.90 8.25
N HIS A 116 10.66 -2.05 7.71
CA HIS A 116 11.56 -3.20 7.61
C HIS A 116 12.81 -2.87 6.80
N ARG A 117 12.67 -2.27 5.62
CA ARG A 117 13.78 -1.92 4.75
C ARG A 117 14.72 -0.87 5.35
N THR A 118 14.21 0.04 6.17
CA THR A 118 15.01 1.16 6.72
C THR A 118 15.55 0.88 8.12
N ARG A 119 14.84 0.11 8.95
CA ARG A 119 15.15 -0.07 10.39
C ARG A 119 15.57 -1.49 10.76
N THR A 120 15.22 -2.51 9.99
CA THR A 120 15.67 -3.88 10.26
C THR A 120 17.03 -4.11 9.60
N ASP A 121 18.09 -4.20 10.39
CA ASP A 121 19.46 -4.34 9.88
C ASP A 121 19.64 -5.54 8.93
N LEU A 122 18.93 -6.65 9.19
CA LEU A 122 18.96 -7.86 8.35
C LEU A 122 18.33 -7.69 6.96
N ILE A 123 17.55 -6.62 6.75
CA ILE A 123 16.80 -6.32 5.52
C ILE A 123 17.38 -5.09 4.80
N ARG A 124 17.99 -4.15 5.53
CA ARG A 124 18.53 -2.90 4.98
C ARG A 124 19.43 -3.14 3.76
N PRO A 125 19.29 -2.39 2.65
CA PRO A 125 20.08 -2.62 1.43
C PRO A 125 21.59 -2.66 1.71
N GLY A 126 22.28 -3.67 1.19
CA GLY A 126 23.71 -3.88 1.40
C GLY A 126 24.29 -5.02 0.57
N SER A 127 25.60 -5.22 0.64
CA SER A 127 26.36 -6.23 -0.13
C SER A 127 26.66 -7.53 0.64
N GLY A 128 26.17 -7.64 1.89
CA GLY A 128 26.39 -8.83 2.71
C GLY A 128 25.83 -10.11 2.09
N THR A 129 26.48 -11.24 2.35
CA THR A 129 26.00 -12.55 1.90
C THR A 129 24.56 -12.79 2.41
N GLY A 130 23.67 -13.19 1.50
CA GLY A 130 22.25 -13.42 1.82
C GLY A 130 21.38 -12.16 1.95
N GLN A 131 21.96 -10.94 1.94
CA GLN A 131 21.21 -9.70 2.16
C GLN A 131 20.12 -9.48 1.11
N LYS A 132 20.46 -9.64 -0.17
CA LYS A 132 19.49 -9.50 -1.27
C LYS A 132 18.35 -10.51 -1.16
N LEU A 133 18.65 -11.74 -0.74
CA LEU A 133 17.64 -12.78 -0.57
C LEU A 133 16.71 -12.44 0.60
N ARG A 134 17.25 -12.03 1.75
CA ARG A 134 16.44 -11.58 2.89
C ARG A 134 15.54 -10.40 2.54
N GLN A 135 16.08 -9.44 1.78
CA GLN A 135 15.29 -8.31 1.28
C GLN A 135 14.17 -8.77 0.36
N ALA A 136 14.43 -9.66 -0.59
CA ALA A 136 13.41 -10.22 -1.48
C ALA A 136 12.34 -11.01 -0.70
N MET A 137 12.74 -11.81 0.29
CA MET A 137 11.81 -12.56 1.13
C MET A 137 10.87 -11.67 1.94
N VAL A 138 11.30 -10.48 2.39
CA VAL A 138 10.42 -9.59 3.18
C VAL A 138 9.77 -8.53 2.30
N SER A 139 10.57 -7.63 1.70
CA SER A 139 10.05 -6.56 0.85
C SER A 139 9.37 -7.10 -0.41
N GLY A 140 9.86 -8.19 -0.98
CA GLY A 140 9.24 -8.78 -2.16
C GLY A 140 7.84 -9.33 -1.89
N VAL A 141 7.65 -9.98 -0.75
CA VAL A 141 6.34 -10.45 -0.28
C VAL A 141 5.41 -9.28 0.08
N LEU A 142 5.92 -8.25 0.78
CA LEU A 142 5.13 -7.07 1.14
C LEU A 142 4.64 -6.29 -0.09
N LEU A 143 5.49 -6.12 -1.11
CA LEU A 143 5.17 -5.39 -2.34
C LEU A 143 4.52 -6.26 -3.42
N ASN A 144 4.36 -7.56 -3.17
CA ASN A 144 3.88 -8.52 -4.16
C ASN A 144 4.65 -8.42 -5.50
N ILE A 145 5.98 -8.44 -5.45
CA ILE A 145 6.84 -8.21 -6.63
C ILE A 145 6.66 -9.29 -7.71
N HIS A 146 6.14 -10.46 -7.34
CA HIS A 146 5.87 -11.56 -8.27
C HIS A 146 4.52 -11.42 -8.98
N GLY A 147 3.63 -10.54 -8.50
CA GLY A 147 2.37 -10.13 -9.13
C GLY A 147 1.31 -11.23 -9.28
N GLY A 148 0.04 -10.90 -9.01
CA GLY A 148 -1.15 -11.64 -9.49
C GLY A 148 -1.34 -13.09 -9.01
N LEU A 149 -0.38 -13.66 -8.28
CA LEU A 149 -0.34 -15.06 -7.87
C LEU A 149 -0.11 -15.24 -6.36
N GLN A 150 0.17 -14.16 -5.62
CA GLN A 150 0.18 -14.15 -4.16
C GLN A 150 -1.19 -13.73 -3.65
N SER A 151 -1.67 -14.45 -2.63
CA SER A 151 -2.87 -14.08 -1.88
C SER A 151 -2.68 -12.74 -1.18
N ILE A 152 -3.73 -11.92 -1.17
CA ILE A 152 -3.75 -10.63 -0.47
C ILE A 152 -3.51 -10.89 1.04
N PRO A 153 -2.61 -10.13 1.70
CA PRO A 153 -2.32 -10.36 3.10
C PRO A 153 -3.50 -9.98 3.98
N THR A 154 -3.69 -10.74 5.05
CA THR A 154 -4.63 -10.39 6.13
C THR A 154 -3.87 -9.78 7.31
N LEU A 155 -4.31 -8.63 7.79
CA LEU A 155 -3.74 -7.96 8.96
C LEU A 155 -4.32 -8.53 10.26
N ASP A 156 -3.48 -9.00 11.17
CA ASP A 156 -3.88 -9.26 12.55
C ASP A 156 -3.93 -7.92 13.31
N PRO A 157 -5.11 -7.45 13.74
CA PRO A 157 -5.23 -6.13 14.34
C PRO A 157 -4.71 -6.03 15.77
N GLU A 158 -4.35 -7.15 16.42
CA GLU A 158 -3.74 -7.13 17.76
C GLU A 158 -2.22 -7.09 17.69
N THR A 159 -1.63 -7.90 16.80
CA THR A 159 -0.17 -8.00 16.68
C THR A 159 0.41 -7.12 15.58
N LEU A 160 -0.47 -6.64 14.69
CA LEU A 160 -0.14 -5.92 13.46
C LEU A 160 0.77 -6.72 12.52
N ALA A 161 0.74 -8.04 12.66
CA ALA A 161 1.40 -8.94 11.74
C ALA A 161 0.58 -9.10 10.46
N LEU A 162 1.26 -9.28 9.34
CA LEU A 162 0.66 -9.51 8.03
C LEU A 162 0.78 -10.99 7.69
N ASP A 163 -0.37 -11.64 7.55
CA ASP A 163 -0.45 -13.05 7.19
C ASP A 163 -0.62 -13.22 5.69
N TYR A 164 0.26 -14.00 5.09
CA TYR A 164 0.21 -14.44 3.70
C TYR A 164 -0.17 -15.92 3.66
N PRO A 165 -1.42 -16.25 3.30
CA PRO A 165 -1.84 -17.64 3.15
C PRO A 165 -1.02 -18.35 2.07
N GLY A 166 -0.61 -19.59 2.35
CA GLY A 166 0.14 -20.43 1.42
C GLY A 166 1.38 -21.08 2.03
N ASP A 167 1.87 -22.12 1.36
CA ASP A 167 3.16 -22.71 1.68
C ASP A 167 4.34 -21.81 1.24
N LEU A 168 5.55 -22.16 1.64
CA LEU A 168 6.75 -21.38 1.34
C LEU A 168 6.98 -21.18 -0.16
N VAL A 169 6.63 -22.16 -1.00
CA VAL A 169 6.83 -22.07 -2.45
C VAL A 169 5.81 -21.11 -3.06
N SER A 170 4.57 -21.14 -2.60
CA SER A 170 3.51 -20.26 -3.07
C SER A 170 3.73 -18.80 -2.66
N VAL A 171 4.31 -18.57 -1.47
CA VAL A 171 4.60 -17.23 -0.97
C VAL A 171 5.92 -16.71 -1.54
N PHE A 172 7.02 -17.45 -1.42
CA PHE A 172 8.35 -16.97 -1.78
C PHE A 172 8.80 -17.31 -3.20
N ARG A 173 8.10 -18.17 -3.95
CA ARG A 173 8.34 -18.40 -5.39
C ARG A 173 9.82 -18.68 -5.71
N ASP A 174 10.44 -17.86 -6.57
CA ASP A 174 11.81 -18.03 -7.06
C ASP A 174 12.83 -18.03 -5.90
N GLU A 175 12.57 -17.26 -4.85
CA GLU A 175 13.39 -17.24 -3.65
C GLU A 175 13.39 -18.58 -2.93
N ALA A 176 12.29 -19.35 -2.97
CA ALA A 176 12.18 -20.66 -2.34
C ALA A 176 13.12 -21.71 -2.96
N GLU A 177 13.48 -21.54 -4.24
CA GLU A 177 14.43 -22.40 -4.96
C GLU A 177 15.90 -22.04 -4.68
N HIS A 178 16.16 -20.89 -4.05
CA HIS A 178 17.52 -20.42 -3.82
C HIS A 178 18.28 -21.36 -2.86
N PRO A 179 19.54 -21.74 -3.13
CA PRO A 179 20.29 -22.71 -2.30
C PRO A 179 20.46 -22.32 -0.83
N ARG A 180 20.36 -21.02 -0.53
CA ARG A 180 20.43 -20.46 0.83
C ARG A 180 19.07 -20.17 1.47
N PHE A 181 17.96 -20.44 0.79
CA PHE A 181 16.62 -20.05 1.24
C PHE A 181 16.32 -20.51 2.67
N ALA A 182 16.50 -21.80 2.96
CA ALA A 182 16.25 -22.35 4.30
C ALA A 182 17.12 -21.69 5.39
N LEU A 183 18.38 -21.37 5.06
CA LEU A 183 19.30 -20.69 5.98
C LEU A 183 18.85 -19.25 6.26
N GLU A 184 18.52 -18.49 5.22
CA GLU A 184 18.10 -17.09 5.38
C GLU A 184 16.71 -16.97 6.00
N LEU A 185 15.81 -17.93 5.74
CA LEU A 185 14.52 -18.04 6.42
C LEU A 185 14.70 -18.26 7.92
N ALA A 186 15.63 -19.14 8.31
CA ALA A 186 15.93 -19.36 9.73
C ALA A 186 16.48 -18.10 10.40
N VAL A 187 17.37 -17.36 9.73
CA VAL A 187 17.89 -16.07 10.22
C VAL A 187 16.76 -15.05 10.44
N LEU A 188 15.84 -14.92 9.47
CA LEU A 188 14.71 -14.00 9.60
C LEU A 188 13.71 -14.44 10.68
N THR A 189 13.56 -15.75 10.88
CA THR A 189 12.70 -16.32 11.91
C THR A 189 13.26 -16.08 13.31
N GLU A 190 14.56 -16.35 13.52
CA GLU A 190 15.24 -16.11 14.78
C GLU A 190 15.24 -14.63 15.17
N ALA A 191 15.34 -13.75 14.18
CA ALA A 191 15.26 -12.31 14.37
C ALA A 191 13.85 -11.76 14.61
N GLY A 192 12.81 -12.62 14.60
CA GLY A 192 11.43 -12.19 14.80
C GLY A 192 10.89 -11.30 13.68
N VAL A 193 11.36 -11.50 12.44
CA VAL A 193 10.85 -10.80 11.25
C VAL A 193 9.78 -11.62 10.55
N ILE A 194 10.02 -12.93 10.40
CA ILE A 194 9.09 -13.86 9.76
C ILE A 194 8.71 -14.94 10.76
N ALA A 195 7.47 -15.42 10.69
CA ALA A 195 7.06 -16.68 11.29
C ALA A 195 6.38 -17.55 10.24
N VAL A 196 6.67 -18.85 10.25
CA VAL A 196 5.94 -19.84 9.46
C VAL A 196 4.95 -20.53 10.38
N VAL A 197 3.67 -20.42 10.07
CA VAL A 197 2.58 -20.89 10.93
C VAL A 197 1.75 -21.91 10.16
N ASP A 198 1.40 -22.99 10.83
CA ASP A 198 0.40 -23.94 10.35
C ASP A 198 -0.90 -23.74 11.13
N ASP A 199 -1.83 -23.00 10.53
CA ASP A 199 -3.11 -22.68 11.17
C ASP A 199 -4.13 -23.77 10.82
N ARG A 200 -4.71 -24.41 11.85
CA ARG A 200 -5.66 -25.52 11.65
C ARG A 200 -6.88 -25.16 10.80
N ASN A 201 -7.26 -23.90 10.73
CA ASN A 201 -8.43 -23.42 9.99
C ASN A 201 -8.07 -22.81 8.64
N ARG A 202 -6.84 -22.29 8.47
CA ARG A 202 -6.40 -21.56 7.27
C ARG A 202 -5.30 -22.27 6.46
N GLY A 203 -4.76 -23.37 6.98
CA GLY A 203 -3.62 -24.07 6.42
C GLY A 203 -2.29 -23.34 6.68
N PRO A 204 -1.23 -23.69 5.93
CA PRO A 204 0.06 -23.04 6.06
C PRO A 204 -0.03 -21.57 5.68
N LEU A 205 0.68 -20.73 6.42
CA LEU A 205 0.83 -19.31 6.14
C LEU A 205 2.21 -18.82 6.53
N VAL A 206 2.65 -17.78 5.85
CA VAL A 206 3.84 -17.00 6.19
C VAL A 206 3.38 -15.70 6.82
N ARG A 207 3.89 -15.41 8.02
CA ARG A 207 3.58 -14.20 8.76
C ARG A 207 4.77 -13.27 8.75
N ILE A 208 4.59 -12.06 8.26
CA ILE A 208 5.55 -10.96 8.45
C ILE A 208 5.18 -10.24 9.74
N LEU A 209 6.08 -10.27 10.71
CA LEU A 209 5.88 -9.68 12.03
C LEU A 209 6.09 -8.16 11.99
N ALA A 210 5.39 -7.42 12.83
CA ALA A 210 5.51 -5.97 12.87
C ALA A 210 6.97 -5.53 13.13
N PRO A 211 7.48 -4.52 12.42
CA PRO A 211 8.85 -4.04 12.60
C PRO A 211 9.16 -3.63 14.05
N ALA A 212 10.34 -4.00 14.53
CA ALA A 212 10.80 -3.64 15.87
C ALA A 212 10.86 -2.11 16.04
N GLY A 213 10.35 -1.62 17.18
CA GLY A 213 10.34 -0.19 17.48
C GLY A 213 9.34 0.62 16.67
N LEU A 214 8.32 -0.01 16.07
CA LEU A 214 7.02 0.64 15.92
C LEU A 214 6.52 0.94 17.34
N PRO A 215 6.49 2.21 17.78
CA PRO A 215 5.62 2.54 18.88
C PRO A 215 4.24 2.10 18.42
N ASP A 216 3.50 1.45 19.30
CA ASP A 216 2.08 1.21 19.14
C ASP A 216 1.40 2.45 18.53
N GLU A 217 1.83 3.64 18.92
CA GLU A 217 1.41 4.95 18.43
C GLU A 217 1.66 5.25 16.93
N ILE A 218 2.68 4.72 16.24
CA ILE A 218 2.93 4.95 14.80
C ILE A 218 2.18 3.93 13.93
N ALA A 219 2.13 2.67 14.39
CA ALA A 219 1.28 1.65 13.81
C ALA A 219 -0.20 2.03 13.97
N ARG A 220 -0.52 2.54 15.16
CA ARG A 220 -1.74 3.28 15.45
C ARG A 220 -1.83 4.49 14.54
N ARG A 221 -0.87 5.39 14.35
CA ARG A 221 -1.03 6.59 13.47
C ARG A 221 -1.25 6.25 12.00
N ALA A 222 -0.62 5.20 11.47
CA ALA A 222 -0.89 4.74 10.11
C ALA A 222 -2.31 4.19 9.94
N VAL A 223 -2.92 3.66 11.02
CA VAL A 223 -4.30 3.13 11.04
C VAL A 223 -5.32 4.11 11.70
N LEU A 224 -4.86 5.09 12.49
CA LEU A 224 -5.56 6.09 13.30
C LEU A 224 -5.39 7.51 12.74
N ASP A 225 -4.62 7.78 11.69
CA ASP A 225 -4.78 9.03 10.93
C ASP A 225 -6.15 9.04 10.22
N VAL A 226 -6.81 7.88 10.15
CA VAL A 226 -8.27 7.74 9.98
C VAL A 226 -9.08 8.38 11.13
N GLU A 227 -8.57 8.30 12.36
CA GLU A 227 -9.22 8.77 13.60
C GLU A 227 -8.87 10.21 14.02
N TYR A 228 -7.63 10.66 13.83
CA TYR A 228 -7.25 12.07 13.99
C TYR A 228 -7.92 12.93 12.92
N ALA A 229 -8.10 12.40 11.70
CA ALA A 229 -9.00 12.97 10.73
C ALA A 229 -10.42 13.06 11.33
N ALA A 230 -11.02 11.93 11.75
CA ALA A 230 -12.39 11.89 12.28
C ALA A 230 -12.69 12.77 13.52
N GLN A 231 -11.70 13.16 14.34
CA GLN A 231 -11.89 13.98 15.54
C GLN A 231 -11.63 15.47 15.35
N VAL A 232 -10.80 15.87 14.39
CA VAL A 232 -10.65 17.29 13.99
C VAL A 232 -11.89 17.75 13.17
N ASN A 233 -12.67 16.79 12.66
CA ASN A 233 -13.87 16.92 11.82
C ASN A 233 -15.14 17.47 12.49
N ALA A 234 -15.05 18.16 13.63
CA ALA A 234 -16.19 18.88 14.23
C ALA A 234 -16.15 20.40 13.97
N SER A 235 -15.05 20.93 13.42
CA SER A 235 -14.92 22.35 13.12
C SER A 235 -14.32 22.55 11.73
N GLU A 236 -15.14 23.13 10.86
CA GLU A 236 -14.79 23.83 9.60
C GLU A 236 -14.78 23.00 8.29
N SER A 237 -15.91 23.17 7.59
CA SER A 237 -16.25 23.14 6.15
C SER A 237 -15.33 22.54 5.08
N ASP A 238 -16.02 21.87 4.13
CA ASP A 238 -15.76 21.65 2.69
C ASP A 238 -14.34 21.27 2.29
N ASP A 239 -14.19 20.08 1.68
CA ASP A 239 -12.97 19.47 1.08
C ASP A 239 -12.40 18.27 1.87
N TYR A 240 -13.25 17.26 2.13
CA TYR A 240 -13.12 16.28 3.22
C TYR A 240 -12.40 14.96 2.87
N THR A 241 -12.54 14.45 1.65
CA THR A 241 -11.89 13.20 1.21
C THR A 241 -10.54 13.47 0.53
N ASP A 242 -10.39 14.69 0.01
CA ASP A 242 -9.39 15.12 -0.97
C ASP A 242 -7.98 15.30 -0.38
N ARG A 243 -7.87 15.50 0.94
CA ARG A 243 -6.59 15.71 1.66
C ARG A 243 -6.08 14.46 2.38
N ARG A 244 -6.93 13.45 2.60
CA ARG A 244 -6.63 12.26 3.41
C ARG A 244 -5.80 11.22 2.66
N LEU A 245 -6.16 10.94 1.40
CA LEU A 245 -5.38 10.11 0.49
C LEU A 245 -4.05 10.80 0.13
N THR A 246 -4.12 12.11 -0.17
CA THR A 246 -2.96 12.94 -0.49
C THR A 246 -1.91 12.91 0.63
N ARG A 247 -2.33 13.01 1.90
CA ARG A 247 -1.40 12.96 3.03
C ARG A 247 -0.79 11.58 3.28
N ALA A 248 -1.56 10.51 3.20
CA ALA A 248 -1.04 9.15 3.38
C ALA A 248 -0.04 8.77 2.27
N ILE A 249 -0.35 9.14 1.03
CA ILE A 249 0.56 8.95 -0.10
C ILE A 249 1.80 9.85 0.07
N HIS A 250 1.63 11.11 0.48
CA HIS A 250 2.72 12.05 0.75
C HIS A 250 3.71 11.54 1.81
N GLU A 251 3.23 10.99 2.93
CA GLU A 251 4.07 10.45 4.00
C GLU A 251 4.81 9.17 3.56
N ALA A 252 4.15 8.31 2.78
CA ALA A 252 4.80 7.16 2.16
C ALA A 252 5.90 7.60 1.16
N LEU A 253 5.63 8.64 0.39
CA LEU A 253 6.57 9.23 -0.57
C LEU A 253 7.81 9.86 0.09
N ILE A 254 7.64 10.54 1.24
CA ILE A 254 8.76 11.08 2.02
C ILE A 254 9.69 9.93 2.44
N ALA A 255 9.11 8.81 2.86
CA ALA A 255 9.88 7.67 3.32
C ALA A 255 10.56 6.88 2.18
N LEU A 256 10.10 7.05 0.94
CA LEU A 256 10.73 6.54 -0.29
C LEU A 256 11.83 7.46 -0.84
N GLY A 257 12.06 8.63 -0.22
CA GLY A 257 13.05 9.60 -0.66
C GLY A 257 12.64 10.34 -1.93
N VAL A 258 11.33 10.47 -2.17
CA VAL A 258 10.78 11.22 -3.29
C VAL A 258 10.78 12.71 -2.92
N ASP A 259 11.27 13.57 -3.82
CA ASP A 259 11.13 15.02 -3.67
C ASP A 259 9.75 15.46 -4.19
N ASP A 260 9.18 16.52 -3.61
CA ASP A 260 7.88 17.10 -4.01
C ASP A 260 6.68 16.14 -3.83
N THR A 261 6.65 15.49 -2.67
CA THR A 261 5.74 14.40 -2.30
C THR A 261 4.26 14.77 -2.26
N VAL A 262 3.94 16.05 -2.06
CA VAL A 262 2.54 16.55 -2.10
C VAL A 262 2.00 16.42 -3.52
N ARG A 263 2.75 16.90 -4.51
CA ARG A 263 2.30 16.95 -5.90
C ARG A 263 2.17 15.57 -6.52
N VAL A 264 3.04 14.63 -6.14
CA VAL A 264 2.92 13.22 -6.54
C VAL A 264 1.65 12.59 -5.96
N ALA A 265 1.35 12.87 -4.70
CA ALA A 265 0.15 12.37 -4.05
C ALA A 265 -1.13 12.94 -4.69
N GLU A 266 -1.15 14.24 -4.99
CA GLU A 266 -2.23 14.92 -5.71
C GLU A 266 -2.41 14.35 -7.12
N ALA A 267 -1.33 14.13 -7.87
CA ALA A 267 -1.43 13.61 -9.24
C ALA A 267 -1.87 12.14 -9.31
N ILE A 268 -1.56 11.34 -8.30
CA ILE A 268 -2.06 9.95 -8.18
C ILE A 268 -3.55 9.95 -7.80
N ARG A 269 -3.97 10.89 -6.96
CA ARG A 269 -5.37 11.11 -6.59
C ARG A 269 -6.19 11.58 -7.80
N ASP A 270 -5.67 12.53 -8.57
CA ASP A 270 -6.36 13.16 -9.71
C ASP A 270 -6.42 12.27 -10.97
N GLN A 271 -6.32 10.95 -10.77
CA GLN A 271 -6.65 9.97 -11.79
C GLN A 271 -8.15 10.10 -12.13
N HIS A 272 -8.47 10.18 -13.41
CA HIS A 272 -9.80 10.48 -13.95
C HIS A 272 -10.34 11.89 -13.65
N ALA A 273 -9.50 12.82 -13.16
CA ALA A 273 -9.95 14.19 -12.94
C ALA A 273 -10.55 14.79 -14.24
N PRO A 274 -11.76 15.39 -14.17
CA PRO A 274 -12.52 15.81 -15.35
C PRO A 274 -11.83 16.94 -16.14
N GLU A 275 -10.85 17.58 -15.52
CA GLU A 275 -10.01 18.63 -16.09
C GLU A 275 -9.05 18.10 -17.18
N TYR A 276 -8.83 16.77 -17.23
CA TYR A 276 -7.93 16.13 -18.18
C TYR A 276 -8.67 15.26 -19.19
N VAL A 277 -8.20 15.30 -20.45
CA VAL A 277 -8.78 14.52 -21.56
C VAL A 277 -8.50 13.01 -21.43
N THR A 278 -7.50 12.63 -20.64
CA THR A 278 -7.10 11.24 -20.41
C THR A 278 -7.14 10.91 -18.92
N PRO A 279 -7.52 9.67 -18.53
CA PRO A 279 -7.53 9.22 -17.14
C PRO A 279 -6.28 9.58 -16.33
N SER A 280 -5.09 9.48 -16.91
CA SER A 280 -3.83 9.73 -16.19
C SER A 280 -3.25 11.12 -16.47
N GLY A 281 -4.10 12.09 -16.82
CA GLY A 281 -3.65 13.41 -17.24
C GLY A 281 -2.87 14.18 -16.19
N ALA A 282 -3.33 14.16 -14.93
CA ALA A 282 -2.63 14.78 -13.81
C ALA A 282 -1.24 14.15 -13.59
N MET A 283 -1.18 12.82 -13.62
CA MET A 283 0.10 12.09 -13.54
C MET A 283 1.03 12.44 -14.70
N LEU A 284 0.54 12.49 -15.93
CA LEU A 284 1.35 12.85 -17.10
C LEU A 284 1.85 14.31 -17.03
N ALA A 285 1.02 15.22 -16.52
CA ALA A 285 1.42 16.61 -16.32
C ALA A 285 2.56 16.71 -15.29
N LEU A 286 2.42 16.02 -14.16
CA LEU A 286 3.45 15.97 -13.12
C LEU A 286 4.76 15.35 -13.61
N LEU A 287 4.71 14.18 -14.25
CA LEU A 287 5.90 13.52 -14.78
C LEU A 287 6.58 14.40 -15.85
N GLY A 288 5.78 15.09 -16.65
CA GLY A 288 6.26 16.10 -17.60
C GLY A 288 6.96 17.27 -16.91
N ASP A 289 6.44 17.77 -15.78
CA ASP A 289 7.09 18.80 -14.97
C ASP A 289 8.42 18.33 -14.40
N PHE A 290 8.48 17.12 -13.86
CA PHE A 290 9.74 16.56 -13.37
C PHE A 290 10.78 16.45 -14.48
N ALA A 291 10.39 15.98 -15.68
CA ALA A 291 11.29 15.99 -16.84
C ALA A 291 11.74 17.42 -17.20
N ARG A 292 10.81 18.38 -17.29
CA ARG A 292 11.11 19.78 -17.61
C ARG A 292 12.03 20.46 -16.60
N ASN A 293 12.00 20.05 -15.34
CA ASN A 293 12.84 20.60 -14.28
C ASN A 293 14.15 19.81 -14.08
N GLY A 294 14.41 18.80 -14.92
CA GLY A 294 15.58 17.93 -14.79
C GLY A 294 15.54 16.96 -13.60
N GLN A 295 14.38 16.79 -12.98
CA GLN A 295 14.15 15.91 -11.84
C GLN A 295 13.87 14.47 -12.31
N VAL A 296 14.77 13.90 -13.11
CA VAL A 296 14.62 12.58 -13.76
C VAL A 296 14.37 11.45 -12.76
N ARG A 297 15.01 11.50 -11.59
CA ARG A 297 14.80 10.51 -10.54
C ARG A 297 13.40 10.62 -9.91
N ALA A 298 12.90 11.84 -9.69
CA ALA A 298 11.55 12.08 -9.17
C ALA A 298 10.47 11.60 -10.16
N LEU A 299 10.70 11.75 -11.46
CA LEU A 299 9.87 11.18 -12.51
C LEU A 299 9.74 9.66 -12.34
N ALA A 300 10.85 8.94 -12.22
CA ALA A 300 10.81 7.49 -12.06
C ALA A 300 10.13 7.05 -10.75
N HIS A 301 10.37 7.77 -9.65
CA HIS A 301 9.68 7.53 -8.38
C HIS A 301 8.16 7.74 -8.48
N GLY A 302 7.74 8.85 -9.11
CA GLY A 302 6.33 9.13 -9.34
C GLY A 302 5.68 8.04 -10.19
N TYR A 303 6.34 7.62 -11.27
CA TYR A 303 5.86 6.51 -12.10
C TYR A 303 5.78 5.20 -11.31
N GLN A 304 6.82 4.85 -10.55
CA GLN A 304 6.87 3.60 -9.79
C GLN A 304 5.68 3.51 -8.83
N LEU A 305 5.41 4.58 -8.08
CA LEU A 305 4.28 4.61 -7.15
C LEU A 305 2.94 4.60 -7.89
N PHE A 306 2.79 5.42 -8.93
CA PHE A 306 1.60 5.41 -9.77
C PHE A 306 1.34 4.01 -10.34
N SER A 307 2.37 3.31 -10.79
CA SER A 307 2.26 1.97 -11.37
C SER A 307 1.86 0.91 -10.36
N ALA A 308 2.19 1.11 -9.08
CA ALA A 308 1.78 0.23 -8.00
C ALA A 308 0.29 0.42 -7.65
N ILE A 309 -0.21 1.66 -7.72
CA ILE A 309 -1.58 2.03 -7.34
C ILE A 309 -2.54 1.85 -8.53
N HIS A 310 -2.19 2.38 -9.71
CA HIS A 310 -3.00 2.42 -10.93
C HIS A 310 -2.44 1.50 -12.02
N ARG A 311 -2.36 0.20 -11.72
CA ARG A 311 -1.69 -0.81 -12.56
C ARG A 311 -2.20 -0.87 -14.00
N LEU A 312 -3.51 -0.74 -14.21
CA LEU A 312 -4.13 -0.80 -15.54
C LEU A 312 -3.70 0.38 -16.45
N ASN A 313 -3.35 1.51 -15.84
CA ASN A 313 -2.94 2.73 -16.54
C ASN A 313 -1.42 2.90 -16.61
N ALA A 314 -0.66 2.10 -15.85
CA ALA A 314 0.80 2.15 -15.81
C ALA A 314 1.44 1.99 -17.20
N THR A 315 0.93 1.07 -18.02
CA THR A 315 1.43 0.85 -19.40
C THR A 315 1.21 2.07 -20.28
N PHE A 316 0.05 2.73 -20.13
CA PHE A 316 -0.27 3.94 -20.87
C PHE A 316 0.65 5.10 -20.47
N VAL A 317 0.87 5.31 -19.17
CA VAL A 317 1.78 6.35 -18.66
C VAL A 317 3.22 6.09 -19.10
N ALA A 318 3.70 4.85 -18.99
CA ALA A 318 5.05 4.46 -19.44
C ALA A 318 5.28 4.70 -20.94
N ALA A 319 4.23 4.55 -21.76
CA ALA A 319 4.31 4.81 -23.19
C ALA A 319 4.48 6.29 -23.53
N GLN A 320 4.17 7.21 -22.60
CA GLN A 320 4.35 8.66 -22.78
C GLN A 320 5.73 9.16 -22.33
N THR A 321 6.39 8.42 -21.43
CA THR A 321 7.74 8.75 -20.93
C THR A 321 8.79 9.02 -22.01
N PRO A 322 8.84 8.29 -23.16
CA PRO A 322 9.83 8.56 -24.21
C PRO A 322 9.76 10.00 -24.72
N ALA A 323 8.55 10.54 -24.88
CA ALA A 323 8.36 11.92 -25.34
C ALA A 323 8.84 12.94 -24.28
N MET A 324 8.61 12.66 -23.00
CA MET A 324 9.07 13.50 -21.89
C MET A 324 10.60 13.55 -21.83
N ILE A 325 11.26 12.39 -21.97
CA ILE A 325 12.73 12.31 -21.97
C ILE A 325 13.32 12.93 -23.23
N SER A 326 12.69 12.78 -24.39
CA SER A 326 13.14 13.45 -25.62
C SER A 326 13.17 14.98 -25.44
N ARG A 327 12.12 15.55 -24.82
CA ARG A 327 12.09 16.99 -24.49
C ARG A 327 13.15 17.37 -23.46
N TYR A 328 13.31 16.57 -22.40
CA TYR A 328 14.38 16.78 -21.42
C TYR A 328 15.77 16.86 -22.08
N MET A 329 16.06 16.00 -23.06
CA MET A 329 17.34 16.02 -23.79
C MET A 329 17.53 17.29 -24.60
N ALA A 330 16.48 17.78 -25.25
CA ALA A 330 16.54 19.04 -25.98
C ALA A 330 16.74 20.23 -25.02
N ASP A 331 15.94 20.30 -23.95
CA ASP A 331 15.86 21.46 -23.06
C ASP A 331 17.07 21.56 -22.11
N HIS A 332 17.55 20.44 -21.57
CA HIS A 332 18.64 20.43 -20.56
C HIS A 332 20.02 20.10 -21.13
N HIS A 333 20.08 19.34 -22.23
CA HIS A 333 21.34 18.92 -22.84
C HIS A 333 21.58 19.55 -24.22
N GLY A 334 20.67 20.40 -24.70
CA GLY A 334 20.83 21.12 -25.97
C GLY A 334 20.91 20.23 -27.20
N ILE A 335 20.40 18.99 -27.11
CA ILE A 335 20.49 18.02 -28.20
C ILE A 335 19.58 18.41 -29.35
N SER A 336 20.12 18.46 -30.57
CA SER A 336 19.33 18.84 -31.75
C SER A 336 18.46 17.68 -32.26
N ASP A 337 17.31 18.01 -32.87
CA ASP A 337 16.41 17.02 -33.49
C ASP A 337 17.13 16.11 -34.49
N ARG A 338 18.14 16.64 -35.19
CA ARG A 338 18.95 15.91 -36.16
C ARG A 338 19.81 14.84 -35.49
N THR A 339 20.47 15.19 -34.37
CA THR A 339 21.29 14.25 -33.59
C THR A 339 20.42 13.21 -32.92
N TRP A 340 19.32 13.64 -32.30
CA TRP A 340 18.33 12.75 -31.70
C TRP A 340 17.81 11.72 -32.71
N THR A 341 17.36 12.16 -33.89
CA THR A 341 16.84 11.27 -34.95
C THR A 341 17.91 10.27 -35.45
N ARG A 342 19.17 10.70 -35.56
CA ARG A 342 20.28 9.82 -35.96
C ARG A 342 20.61 8.79 -34.89
N TRP A 343 20.54 9.17 -33.62
CA TRP A 343 20.74 8.27 -32.50
C TRP A 343 19.61 7.25 -32.38
N LEU A 344 18.35 7.67 -32.54
CA LEU A 344 17.17 6.79 -32.56
C LEU A 344 17.29 5.68 -33.63
N LYS A 345 17.80 6.01 -34.83
CA LYS A 345 18.03 5.01 -35.88
C LYS A 345 19.07 3.95 -35.52
N ARG A 346 20.04 4.29 -34.68
CA ARG A 346 21.07 3.35 -34.19
C ARG A 346 20.63 2.58 -32.96
N ASN A 347 19.64 3.09 -32.21
CA ASN A 347 19.14 2.52 -30.97
C ASN A 347 17.63 2.26 -31.05
N PRO A 348 17.16 1.36 -31.94
CA PRO A 348 15.74 1.12 -32.15
C PRO A 348 15.02 0.63 -30.88
N ASP A 349 15.72 -0.08 -30.00
CA ASP A 349 15.16 -0.67 -28.78
C ASP A 349 15.14 0.28 -27.57
N TRP A 350 15.56 1.54 -27.74
CA TRP A 350 15.73 2.45 -26.60
C TRP A 350 14.44 2.64 -25.79
N THR A 351 13.28 2.69 -26.45
CA THR A 351 11.98 2.85 -25.76
C THR A 351 11.65 1.64 -24.88
N VAL A 352 12.10 0.45 -25.24
CA VAL A 352 11.92 -0.77 -24.45
C VAL A 352 12.86 -0.74 -23.27
N GLN A 353 14.15 -0.49 -23.51
CA GLN A 353 15.17 -0.40 -22.46
C GLN A 353 14.85 0.68 -21.42
N MET A 354 14.33 1.82 -21.88
CA MET A 354 13.91 2.91 -21.00
C MET A 354 12.70 2.52 -20.15
N ARG A 355 11.69 1.87 -20.74
CA ARG A 355 10.51 1.36 -20.00
C ARG A 355 10.91 0.31 -18.96
N ASP A 356 11.82 -0.59 -19.31
CA ASP A 356 12.36 -1.59 -18.39
C ASP A 356 13.15 -0.95 -17.24
N ALA A 357 13.81 0.18 -17.49
CA ALA A 357 14.53 0.93 -16.48
C ALA A 357 13.60 1.75 -15.58
N LEU A 358 12.44 2.18 -16.08
CA LEU A 358 11.53 3.13 -15.42
C LEU A 358 10.99 2.62 -14.06
N GLY A 359 10.88 1.30 -13.88
CA GLY A 359 10.48 0.69 -12.61
C GLY A 359 11.54 0.74 -11.49
N ASP A 360 12.78 1.13 -11.81
CA ASP A 360 13.89 1.31 -10.86
C ASP A 360 14.46 2.73 -11.01
N PRO A 361 14.18 3.65 -10.07
CA PRO A 361 14.60 5.05 -10.17
C PRO A 361 16.10 5.29 -10.36
N ARG A 362 16.96 4.44 -9.78
CA ARG A 362 18.41 4.57 -9.96
C ARG A 362 18.85 4.08 -11.33
N ARG A 363 18.29 2.96 -11.77
CA ARG A 363 18.56 2.41 -13.10
C ARG A 363 18.07 3.37 -14.20
N PHE A 364 16.89 3.95 -14.02
CA PHE A 364 16.32 4.92 -14.96
C PHE A 364 17.18 6.17 -15.10
N GLU A 365 17.56 6.80 -13.99
CA GLU A 365 18.43 7.97 -14.00
C GLU A 365 19.80 7.66 -14.64
N GLY A 366 20.39 6.50 -14.32
CA GLY A 366 21.62 6.05 -14.95
C GLY A 366 21.48 5.85 -16.46
N PHE A 367 20.37 5.27 -16.91
CA PHE A 367 20.05 5.11 -18.33
C PHE A 367 19.91 6.45 -19.04
N VAL A 368 19.17 7.40 -18.45
CA VAL A 368 18.97 8.74 -19.02
C VAL A 368 20.32 9.49 -19.08
N SER A 369 21.12 9.43 -18.02
CA SER A 369 22.44 10.08 -17.97
C SER A 369 23.41 9.51 -19.02
N ALA A 370 23.45 8.18 -19.18
CA ALA A 370 24.28 7.54 -20.21
C ALA A 370 23.81 7.90 -21.62
N THR A 371 22.49 8.00 -21.83
CA THR A 371 21.90 8.42 -23.10
C THR A 371 22.29 9.86 -23.44
N ALA A 372 22.19 10.77 -22.46
CA ALA A 372 22.57 12.16 -22.63
C ALA A 372 24.05 12.30 -23.02
N ALA A 373 24.96 11.64 -22.30
CA ALA A 373 26.39 11.66 -22.60
C ALA A 373 26.69 11.16 -24.03
N ALA A 374 26.06 10.06 -24.46
CA ALA A 374 26.23 9.54 -25.81
C ALA A 374 25.77 10.52 -26.91
N LEU A 375 24.68 11.26 -26.63
CA LEU A 375 24.14 12.27 -27.56
C LEU A 375 25.00 13.53 -27.61
N GLU A 376 25.51 14.00 -26.47
CA GLU A 376 26.42 15.15 -26.38
C GLU A 376 27.71 14.90 -27.16
N GLU A 377 28.27 13.69 -27.10
CA GLU A 377 29.40 13.28 -27.93
C GLU A 377 29.07 13.35 -29.44
N ASP A 378 27.89 12.88 -29.84
CA ASP A 378 27.47 12.88 -31.24
C ASP A 378 27.14 14.29 -31.75
N GLU A 379 26.62 15.18 -30.90
CA GLU A 379 26.37 16.60 -31.20
C GLU A 379 27.71 17.31 -31.41
N THR A 380 28.68 17.09 -30.52
CA THR A 380 30.03 17.69 -30.59
C THR A 380 30.78 17.25 -31.85
N ARG A 381 30.59 16.01 -32.32
CA ARG A 381 31.19 15.53 -33.59
C ARG A 381 30.49 16.05 -34.84
N ALA A 382 29.26 16.56 -34.71
CA ALA A 382 28.44 17.03 -35.83
C ALA A 382 28.51 18.56 -36.01
N ALA A 383 28.88 19.31 -34.96
CA ALA A 383 29.25 20.72 -34.99
C ALA A 383 30.66 20.90 -35.58
#